data_AF-A0A435GAA8-F1
#
_entry.id   AF-A0A435GAA8-F1
#
_cell.length_a   1.000
_cell.length_b   1.000
_cell.length_c   1.000
_cell.angle_alpha   90.00
_cell.angle_beta   90.00
_cell.angle_gamma   90.00
#
_symmetry.space_group_name_H-M   'P 1'
#
loop_
_entity.id
_entity.type
_entity.pdbx_description
1 polymer ?
#
loop_
_entity_poly.entity_id
_entity_poly.type
_entity_poly.pdbx_seq_one_letter_code
_entity_poly.pdbx_strand_id
1 'polypeptide(L)' 'FNVPVPTLALVVGGFLVGVGVHFGGGCPSGHGICGIARLSPRSFVAVATFMATAFVTVFVTRHVIGG' A
#
# COMPACT_ATOMS: atom_id res chain seq x y z
N PHE A 1 -3.26 -13.22 -19.93
CA PHE A 1 -3.05 -13.16 -18.47
C PHE A 1 -4.39 -13.27 -17.77
N ASN A 2 -4.81 -14.47 -17.36
CA ASN A 2 -6.01 -14.63 -16.55
C ASN A 2 -5.64 -14.27 -15.10
N VAL A 3 -5.66 -12.98 -14.77
CA VAL A 3 -5.56 -12.53 -13.39
C VAL A 3 -6.87 -12.93 -12.70
N PRO A 4 -6.85 -13.78 -11.66
CA PRO A 4 -8.06 -14.25 -10.97
C PRO A 4 -8.64 -13.16 -10.04
N VAL A 5 -8.60 -11.90 -10.48
CA VAL A 5 -9.14 -10.72 -9.81
C VAL A 5 -9.90 -9.89 -10.84
N PRO A 6 -11.12 -9.42 -10.53
CA PRO A 6 -11.92 -8.67 -11.48
C PRO A 6 -11.22 -7.38 -11.88
N THR A 7 -11.28 -7.02 -13.16
CA THR A 7 -10.66 -5.78 -13.69
C THR A 7 -11.12 -4.54 -12.92
N LEU A 8 -12.37 -4.53 -12.46
CA LEU A 8 -12.91 -3.48 -11.60
C LEU A 8 -12.09 -3.30 -10.31
N ALA A 9 -11.71 -4.39 -9.63
CA ALA A 9 -10.91 -4.33 -8.41
C ALA A 9 -9.49 -3.81 -8.67
N LEU A 10 -8.92 -4.13 -9.83
CA LEU A 10 -7.62 -3.58 -10.24
C LEU A 10 -7.68 -2.08 -10.50
N VAL A 11 -8.71 -1.61 -11.22
CA VAL A 11 -8.89 -0.18 -11.52
C VAL A 11 -9.15 0.61 -10.24
N VAL A 12 -10.07 0.13 -9.39
CA VAL A 12 -10.41 0.79 -8.12
C VAL A 12 -9.23 0.77 -7.16
N GLY A 13 -8.58 -0.39 -6.98
CA GLY A 13 -7.41 -0.51 -6.11
C GLY A 13 -6.25 0.37 -6.58
N GLY A 14 -5.95 0.37 -7.88
CA GLY A 14 -4.92 1.23 -8.46
C GLY A 14 -5.22 2.72 -8.29
N PHE A 15 -6.48 3.13 -8.49
CA PHE A 15 -6.90 4.51 -8.27
C PHE A 15 -6.76 4.94 -6.80
N LEU A 16 -7.26 4.12 -5.87
CA LEU A 16 -7.16 4.38 -4.42
C LEU A 16 -5.71 4.52 -3.97
N VAL A 17 -4.83 3.61 -4.41
CA VAL A 17 -3.40 3.68 -4.10
C VAL A 17 -2.77 4.92 -4.72
N GLY A 18 -3.09 5.23 -5.98
CA GLY A 18 -2.60 6.41 -6.70
C GLY A 18 -2.94 7.72 -5.98
N VAL A 19 -4.19 7.85 -5.52
CA VAL A 19 -4.62 9.00 -4.72
C VAL A 19 -3.90 9.04 -3.36
N GLY A 20 -3.75 7.88 -2.70
CA GLY A 20 -3.03 7.76 -1.43
C GLY A 20 -1.57 8.20 -1.50
N VAL A 21 -0.82 7.78 -2.52
CA VAL A 21 0.60 8.16 -2.69
C VAL A 21 0.76 9.64 -3.03
N HIS A 22 -0.22 10.24 -3.72
CA HIS A 22 -0.22 11.67 -4.02
C HIS A 22 -0.33 12.50 -2.72
N PHE A 23 -1.29 12.19 -1.86
CA PHE A 23 -1.45 12.85 -0.56
C PHE A 23 -0.33 12.49 0.44
N GLY A 24 0.26 11.30 0.32
CA GLY A 24 1.40 10.86 1.11
C GLY A 24 2.71 11.59 0.80
N GLY A 25 2.76 12.43 -0.23
CA GLY A 25 3.95 13.18 -0.63
C GLY A 25 5.05 12.31 -1.24
N GLY A 26 4.71 11.11 -1.73
CA GLY A 26 5.66 10.21 -2.39
C GLY A 26 5.20 8.76 -2.44
N CYS A 27 5.98 7.93 -3.13
CA CYS A 27 5.70 6.50 -3.20
C CYS A 27 6.23 5.76 -1.95
N PRO A 28 5.63 4.62 -1.59
CA PRO A 28 6.09 3.82 -0.45
C PRO A 28 7.51 3.28 -0.65
N SER A 29 7.88 2.96 -1.90
CA SER A 29 9.24 2.52 -2.25
C SER A 29 10.29 3.62 -2.01
N GLY A 30 10.00 4.88 -2.36
CA GLY A 30 10.90 6.01 -2.13
C GLY A 30 11.08 6.34 -0.64
N HIS A 31 9.98 6.35 0.12
CA HIS A 31 10.03 6.49 1.58
C HIS A 31 10.75 5.33 2.25
N GLY A 32 10.63 4.11 1.69
CA GLY A 32 11.33 2.91 2.15
C GLY A 32 12.82 2.99 1.88
N ILE A 33 13.24 3.01 0.62
CA ILE A 33 14.65 2.84 0.24
C ILE A 33 15.46 4.09 0.60
N CYS A 34 15.10 5.25 0.03
CA CYS A 34 15.86 6.48 0.26
C CYS A 34 15.54 7.12 1.62
N GLY A 35 14.29 7.07 2.06
CA GLY A 35 13.86 7.74 3.28
C GLY A 35 14.30 7.05 4.58
N ILE A 36 14.26 5.71 4.63
CA ILE A 36 14.79 4.95 5.79
C ILE A 36 16.32 4.96 5.80
N ALA A 37 16.98 4.89 4.64
CA ALA A 37 18.44 5.00 4.56
C ALA A 37 18.98 6.34 5.11
N ARG A 38 18.18 7.41 5.05
CA ARG A 38 18.50 8.73 5.63
C ARG A 38 18.10 8.87 7.10
N LEU A 39 17.64 7.79 7.74
CA LEU A 39 17.15 7.77 9.13
C LEU A 39 16.07 8.83 9.42
N SER A 40 15.23 9.16 8.43
CA SER A 40 14.19 10.17 8.60
C SER A 40 12.97 9.58 9.33
N PRO A 41 12.61 10.10 10.53
CA PRO A 41 11.51 9.55 11.34
C PRO A 41 10.15 9.66 10.65
N ARG A 42 9.92 10.74 9.89
CA ARG A 42 8.72 10.91 9.07
C ARG A 42 8.55 9.77 8.05
N SER A 43 9.65 9.31 7.46
CA SER A 43 9.64 8.24 6.47
C SER A 43 9.34 6.89 7.10
N PHE A 44 9.84 6.67 8.32
CA PHE A 44 9.56 5.46 9.07
C PHE A 44 8.07 5.34 9.41
N VAL A 45 7.44 6.44 9.84
CA VAL A 45 6.00 6.48 10.13
C VAL A 45 5.17 6.25 8.85
N ALA A 46 5.56 6.86 7.72
CA ALA A 46 4.88 6.66 6.44
C ALA A 46 4.93 5.20 5.97
N VAL A 47 6.08 4.54 6.10
CA VAL A 47 6.25 3.13 5.71
C VAL A 47 5.53 2.19 6.68
N ALA A 48 5.63 2.44 7.99
CA ALA A 48 4.97 1.62 9.00
C ALA A 48 3.45 1.66 8.86
N THR A 49 2.86 2.86 8.66
CA THR A 49 1.42 3.01 8.44
C THR A 49 0.99 2.28 7.17
N PHE A 50 1.69 2.47 6.04
CA PHE A 50 1.39 1.78 4.79
C PHE A 50 1.42 0.25 4.95
N MET A 51 2.49 -0.29 5.55
CA MET A 51 2.63 -1.73 5.77
C MET A 51 1.57 -2.28 6.72
N ALA A 52 1.23 -1.57 7.80
CA ALA A 52 0.16 -1.96 8.70
C ALA A 52 -1.19 -2.05 7.97
N THR A 53 -1.56 -1.04 7.18
CA THR A 53 -2.78 -1.09 6.36
C THR A 53 -2.76 -2.22 5.33
N ALA A 54 -1.61 -2.48 4.69
CA ALA A 54 -1.48 -3.58 3.74
C ALA A 54 -1.68 -4.94 4.41
N PHE A 55 -1.07 -5.15 5.58
CA PHE A 55 -1.27 -6.35 6.40
C PHE A 55 -2.73 -6.54 6.77
N VAL A 56 -3.39 -5.50 7.28
CA VAL A 56 -4.82 -5.55 7.63
C VAL A 56 -5.67 -5.87 6.39
N THR A 57 -5.41 -5.22 5.26
CA THR A 57 -6.16 -5.44 4.02
C THR A 57 -6.02 -6.88 3.53
N VAL A 58 -4.80 -7.43 3.54
CA VAL A 58 -4.56 -8.83 3.15
C VAL A 58 -5.19 -9.80 4.16
N PHE A 59 -5.08 -9.52 5.45
CA PHE A 59 -5.71 -10.34 6.49
C PHE A 59 -7.22 -10.41 6.28
N VAL A 60 -7.89 -9.27 6.11
CA VAL A 60 -9.33 -9.21 5.87
C VAL A 60 -9.71 -9.92 4.56
N THR A 61 -9.02 -9.62 3.47
CA THR A 61 -9.36 -10.21 2.16
C THR A 61 -9.12 -11.72 2.10
N ARG A 62 -8.04 -12.23 2.71
CA ARG A 62 -7.74 -13.67 2.70
C ARG A 62 -8.43 -14.48 3.80
N HIS A 63 -8.57 -13.95 5.02
CA HIS A 63 -9.07 -14.73 6.15
C HIS A 63 -10.53 -14.43 6.51
N VAL A 64 -11.04 -13.23 6.19
CA VAL A 64 -12.42 -12.85 6.53
C VAL A 64 -13.35 -13.01 5.32
N ILE A 65 -12.90 -12.59 4.13
CA ILE A 65 -13.73 -12.59 2.92
C ILE A 65 -13.50 -13.84 2.06
N GLY A 66 -12.26 -14.33 2.00
CA GLY A 66 -11.87 -15.52 1.22
C GLY A 66 -11.75 -16.82 2.03
N GLY A 67 -12.19 -16.81 3.29
CA GLY A 67 -12.29 -17.99 4.17
C GLY A 67 -13.57 -18.77 3.94
#